data_AF-A0A7S4IBB6-F1
#
_entry.id   AF-A0A7S4IBB6-F1
#
_cell.length_a   1.000
_cell.length_b   1.000
_cell.length_c   1.000
_cell.angle_alpha   90.00
_cell.angle_beta   90.00
_cell.angle_gamma   90.00
#
_symmetry.space_group_name_H-M   'P 1'
#
loop_
_entity.id
_entity.type
_entity.pdbx_description
1 polymer ?
#
loop_
_entity_poly.entity_id
_entity_poly.type
_entity_poly.pdbx_seq_one_letter_code
_entity_poly.pdbx_strand_id
1 'polypeptide(L)'
;VAALLHDVGELMSATNHGDIAAALLAPYVEPAITWMLAHHEIFQMYYYGDQAGIDKNKRELFKDSPHYELTEAFCRKYDQVAFDPNFECKPIEFFVPMVHKVFSRKPYWHTPNHPKSGAVLIP
;
A
#
# COMPACT_ATOMS: atom_id res chain seq x y z
N VAL A 1 -1.21 3.82 8.52
CA VAL A 1 -2.27 2.84 8.13
C VAL A 1 -1.91 2.14 6.85
N ALA A 2 -1.66 2.82 5.72
CA ALA A 2 -1.19 2.14 4.49
C ALA A 2 0.06 1.28 4.75
N ALA A 3 1.10 1.83 5.38
CA ALA A 3 2.30 1.05 5.78
C ALA A 3 1.99 -0.14 6.70
N LEU A 4 0.99 -0.05 7.57
CA LEU A 4 0.63 -1.16 8.46
C LEU A 4 -0.10 -2.29 7.72
N LEU A 5 -0.78 -1.96 6.62
CA LEU A 5 -1.70 -2.85 5.92
C LEU A 5 -1.27 -3.15 4.48
N HIS A 6 -0.07 -2.77 4.06
CA HIS A 6 0.36 -2.90 2.66
C HIS A 6 0.40 -4.36 2.20
N ASP A 7 0.80 -5.27 3.08
CA ASP A 7 0.83 -6.72 2.82
C ASP A 7 -0.41 -7.46 3.31
N VAL A 8 -1.47 -6.77 3.76
CA VAL A 8 -2.67 -7.46 4.30
C VAL A 8 -3.31 -8.41 3.27
N GLY A 9 -3.06 -8.17 1.97
CA GLY A 9 -3.48 -9.03 0.88
C GLY A 9 -2.84 -10.41 0.89
N GLU A 10 -1.68 -10.60 1.54
CA GLU A 10 -1.01 -11.91 1.64
C GLU A 10 -1.88 -12.96 2.34
N LEU A 11 -2.74 -12.53 3.27
CA LEU A 11 -3.71 -13.39 3.95
C LEU A 11 -4.71 -14.05 2.98
N MET A 12 -4.89 -13.45 1.80
CA MET A 12 -5.80 -13.93 0.76
C MET A 12 -5.06 -14.55 -0.42
N SER A 13 -4.00 -13.90 -0.89
CA SER A 13 -3.21 -14.35 -2.03
C SER A 13 -1.87 -13.64 -2.08
N ALA A 14 -0.78 -14.41 -1.98
CA ALA A 14 0.58 -13.88 -2.09
C ALA A 14 0.91 -13.37 -3.50
N THR A 15 0.28 -13.92 -4.55
CA THR A 15 0.65 -13.63 -5.95
C THR A 15 0.19 -12.27 -6.47
N ASN A 16 -0.73 -11.61 -5.74
CA ASN A 16 -1.27 -10.30 -6.09
C ASN A 16 -1.68 -9.52 -4.83
N HIS A 17 -0.92 -9.69 -3.74
CA HIS A 17 -1.27 -9.13 -2.44
C HIS A 17 -1.37 -7.60 -2.49
N GLY A 18 -0.50 -6.93 -3.27
CA GLY A 18 -0.53 -5.49 -3.47
C GLY A 18 -1.84 -5.02 -4.08
N ASP A 19 -2.33 -5.69 -5.13
CA ASP A 19 -3.62 -5.39 -5.76
C ASP A 19 -4.79 -5.57 -4.80
N ILE A 20 -4.75 -6.61 -3.97
CA ILE A 20 -5.79 -6.87 -2.96
C ILE A 20 -5.80 -5.78 -1.90
N ALA A 21 -4.63 -5.43 -1.37
CA ALA A 21 -4.49 -4.36 -0.38
C ALA A 21 -4.93 -3.00 -0.96
N ALA A 22 -4.57 -2.72 -2.21
CA ALA A 22 -5.00 -1.53 -2.94
C ALA A 22 -6.53 -1.46 -3.07
N ALA A 23 -7.17 -2.54 -3.52
CA ALA A 23 -8.61 -2.59 -3.66
C ALA A 23 -9.35 -2.44 -2.32
N LEU A 24 -8.83 -3.07 -1.26
CA LEU A 24 -9.37 -2.99 0.10
C LEU A 24 -9.34 -1.57 0.65
N LEU A 25 -8.22 -0.86 0.44
CA LEU A 25 -7.99 0.47 1.01
C LEU A 25 -8.46 1.62 0.11
N ALA A 26 -8.66 1.39 -1.19
CA ALA A 26 -9.08 2.39 -2.16
C ALA A 26 -10.28 3.27 -1.76
N PRO A 27 -11.29 2.79 -1.02
CA PRO A 27 -12.36 3.66 -0.56
C PRO A 27 -11.90 4.72 0.45
N TYR A 28 -10.81 4.49 1.18
CA TYR A 28 -10.42 5.27 2.37
C TYR A 28 -9.12 6.07 2.20
N VAL A 29 -8.42 5.92 1.07
CA VAL A 29 -7.14 6.58 0.78
C VAL A 29 -7.16 7.27 -0.57
N GLU A 30 -6.22 8.18 -0.80
CA GLU A 30 -6.06 8.90 -2.05
C GLU A 30 -5.57 7.98 -3.20
N PRO A 31 -5.86 8.30 -4.47
CA PRO A 31 -5.43 7.49 -5.62
C PRO A 31 -3.93 7.19 -5.65
N ALA A 32 -3.10 8.13 -5.20
CA ALA A 32 -1.65 7.95 -5.12
C ALA A 32 -1.26 6.82 -4.15
N ILE A 33 -1.97 6.69 -3.02
CA ILE A 33 -1.74 5.62 -2.04
C ILE A 33 -2.27 4.29 -2.57
N THR A 34 -3.43 4.28 -3.24
CA THR A 34 -3.93 3.08 -3.92
C THR A 34 -2.94 2.58 -4.97
N TRP A 35 -2.38 3.48 -5.78
CA TRP A 35 -1.37 3.12 -6.78
C TRP A 35 -0.10 2.56 -6.13
N MET A 36 0.38 3.22 -5.07
CA MET A 36 1.52 2.74 -4.30
C MET A 36 1.28 1.32 -3.77
N LEU A 37 0.14 1.05 -3.14
CA LEU A 37 -0.20 -0.28 -2.63
C LEU A 37 -0.21 -1.34 -3.74
N ALA A 38 -0.74 -1.03 -4.93
CA ALA A 38 -0.79 -1.99 -6.03
C ALA A 38 0.58 -2.29 -6.66
N HIS A 39 1.58 -1.42 -6.47
CA HIS A 39 2.88 -1.54 -7.15
C HIS A 39 4.05 -1.72 -6.18
N HIS A 40 3.84 -1.63 -4.87
CA HIS A 40 4.93 -1.60 -3.89
C HIS A 40 5.83 -2.83 -3.99
N GLU A 41 5.27 -4.03 -4.20
CA GLU A 41 6.03 -5.27 -4.38
C GLU A 41 7.04 -5.20 -5.54
N ILE A 42 6.72 -4.45 -6.61
CA ILE A 42 7.63 -4.23 -7.74
C ILE A 42 8.79 -3.31 -7.35
N PHE A 43 8.54 -2.32 -6.49
CA PHE A 43 9.54 -1.37 -6.03
C PHE A 43 10.41 -1.93 -4.91
N GLN A 44 9.85 -2.77 -4.04
CA GLN A 44 10.56 -3.49 -2.98
C GLN A 44 11.62 -4.43 -3.57
N MET A 45 11.35 -5.04 -4.73
CA MET A 45 12.34 -5.87 -5.46
C MET A 45 13.69 -5.16 -5.69
N TYR A 46 13.74 -3.83 -5.70
CA TYR A 46 15.00 -3.08 -5.81
C TYR A 46 16.04 -3.51 -4.75
N TYR A 47 15.59 -3.95 -3.57
CA TYR A 47 16.45 -4.26 -2.44
C TYR A 47 16.95 -5.71 -2.37
N TYR A 48 16.24 -6.66 -2.98
CA TYR A 48 16.57 -8.10 -2.92
C TYR A 48 16.68 -8.79 -4.29
N GLY A 49 16.33 -8.11 -5.38
CA GLY A 49 16.21 -8.72 -6.71
C GLY A 49 17.50 -9.36 -7.20
N ASP A 50 18.67 -8.74 -6.95
CA ASP A 50 19.98 -9.31 -7.35
C ASP A 50 20.21 -10.68 -6.70
N GLN A 51 19.88 -10.83 -5.41
CA GLN A 51 20.01 -12.07 -4.66
C GLN A 51 18.99 -13.13 -5.10
N ALA A 52 17.81 -12.70 -5.56
CA ALA A 52 16.76 -13.59 -6.05
C ALA A 52 16.91 -13.94 -7.55
N GLY A 53 17.90 -13.39 -8.26
CA GLY A 53 18.04 -13.57 -9.71
C GLY A 53 16.93 -12.89 -10.53
N ILE A 54 16.30 -11.86 -9.96
CA ILE A 54 15.21 -11.09 -10.56
C ILE A 54 15.75 -9.72 -10.97
N ASP A 55 15.26 -9.18 -12.08
CA ASP A 55 15.58 -7.81 -12.48
C ASP A 55 14.98 -6.80 -11.47
N LYS A 56 15.86 -6.31 -10.58
CA LYS A 56 15.52 -5.32 -9.55
C LYS A 56 15.09 -3.96 -10.12
N ASN A 57 15.38 -3.68 -11.39
CA ASN A 57 15.04 -2.43 -12.06
C ASN A 57 13.69 -2.49 -12.79
N LYS A 58 12.88 -3.53 -12.59
CA LYS A 58 11.51 -3.57 -13.13
C LYS A 58 10.64 -2.36 -12.76
N ARG A 59 10.92 -1.71 -11.62
CA ARG A 59 10.27 -0.45 -11.25
C ARG A 59 10.42 0.65 -12.31
N GLU A 60 11.51 0.66 -13.09
CA GLU A 60 11.81 1.69 -14.10
C GLU A 60 10.78 1.71 -15.25
N LEU A 61 9.98 0.64 -15.40
CA LEU A 61 8.80 0.62 -16.27
C LEU A 61 7.77 1.71 -15.90
N PHE A 62 7.80 2.20 -14.66
CA PHE A 62 6.89 3.19 -14.11
C PHE A 62 7.54 4.55 -13.86
N LYS A 63 8.75 4.81 -14.36
CA LYS A 63 9.51 6.05 -14.08
C LYS A 63 8.76 7.34 -14.42
N ASP A 64 7.86 7.30 -15.41
CA ASP A 64 7.07 8.45 -15.84
C ASP A 64 5.72 8.58 -15.09
N SER A 65 5.44 7.68 -14.15
CA SER A 65 4.26 7.74 -13.28
C SER A 65 4.41 8.88 -12.26
N PRO A 66 3.35 9.69 -12.02
CA PRO A 66 3.36 10.72 -10.98
C PRO A 66 3.46 10.14 -9.56
N HIS A 67 3.37 8.81 -9.40
CA HIS A 67 3.43 8.12 -8.13
C HIS A 67 4.74 7.36 -7.92
N TYR A 68 5.68 7.43 -8.88
CA TYR A 68 6.97 6.73 -8.80
C TYR A 68 7.75 7.08 -7.54
N GLU A 69 8.00 8.37 -7.30
CA GLU A 69 8.77 8.84 -6.15
C GLU A 69 8.10 8.49 -4.81
N LEU A 70 6.76 8.51 -4.77
CA LEU A 70 6.00 8.13 -3.59
C LEU A 70 6.21 6.65 -3.26
N THR A 71 6.13 5.78 -4.25
CA THR A 71 6.28 4.32 -4.06
C THR A 71 7.72 3.94 -3.75
N GLU A 72 8.71 4.56 -4.41
CA GLU A 72 10.12 4.41 -4.03
C GLU A 72 10.35 4.80 -2.57
N ALA A 73 9.87 6.00 -2.19
CA ALA A 73 10.07 6.51 -0.85
C ALA A 73 9.34 5.68 0.20
N PHE A 74 8.18 5.11 -0.15
CA PHE A 74 7.48 4.15 0.70
C PHE A 74 8.35 2.92 0.95
N CYS A 75 8.84 2.28 -0.11
CA CYS A 75 9.63 1.06 0.03
C CYS A 75 10.92 1.31 0.84
N ARG A 76 11.56 2.45 0.60
CA ARG A 76 12.80 2.85 1.29
C ARG A 76 12.60 3.16 2.78
N LYS A 77 11.45 3.70 3.17
CA LYS A 77 11.22 4.20 4.54
C LYS A 77 10.44 3.25 5.43
N TYR A 78 9.62 2.37 4.84
CA TYR A 78 8.65 1.59 5.60
C TYR A 78 8.72 0.10 5.30
N ASP A 79 8.78 -0.29 4.03
CA ASP A 79 8.63 -1.68 3.60
C ASP A 79 9.91 -2.49 3.83
N GLN A 80 10.97 -2.24 3.05
CA GLN A 80 12.24 -2.98 3.12
C GLN A 80 12.87 -2.93 4.52
N VAL A 81 12.71 -1.82 5.23
CA VAL A 81 13.33 -1.65 6.55
C VAL A 81 12.64 -2.48 7.64
N ALA A 82 11.45 -3.03 7.37
CA ALA A 82 10.69 -3.84 8.34
C ALA A 82 11.26 -5.26 8.53
N PHE A 83 12.25 -5.68 7.74
CA PHE A 83 12.89 -7.00 7.84
C PHE A 83 14.05 -7.05 8.86
N ASP A 84 14.31 -6.00 9.63
CA ASP A 84 15.31 -6.02 10.71
C ASP A 84 14.76 -6.78 11.94
N PRO A 85 15.34 -7.94 12.30
CA PRO A 85 14.87 -8.73 13.44
C PRO A 85 15.08 -8.03 14.79
N ASN A 86 15.89 -6.98 14.85
CA ASN A 86 16.14 -6.20 16.05
C ASN A 86 15.27 -4.94 16.14
N PHE A 87 14.39 -4.69 15.16
CA PHE A 87 13.54 -3.51 15.17
C PHE A 87 12.48 -3.60 16.27
N GLU A 88 12.42 -2.58 17.15
CA GLU A 88 11.41 -2.51 18.20
C GLU A 88 10.04 -2.13 17.59
N CYS A 89 9.21 -3.14 17.36
CA CYS A 89 7.83 -2.95 16.91
C CYS A 89 6.92 -2.51 18.06
N LYS A 90 6.03 -1.54 17.79
CA LYS A 90 4.88 -1.29 18.66
C LYS A 90 3.85 -2.41 18.49
N PRO A 91 3.11 -2.78 19.55
CA PRO A 91 2.08 -3.81 19.47
C PRO A 91 0.89 -3.32 18.62
N ILE A 92 0.08 -4.24 18.10
CA ILE A 92 -1.00 -3.90 17.17
C ILE A 92 -2.02 -2.93 17.78
N GLU A 93 -2.27 -3.03 19.09
CA GLU A 93 -3.18 -2.19 19.86
C GLU A 93 -2.79 -0.70 19.79
N PHE A 94 -1.50 -0.40 19.65
CA PHE A 94 -1.02 0.97 19.46
C PHE A 94 -1.58 1.59 18.18
N PHE A 95 -1.76 0.79 17.12
CA PHE A 95 -2.22 1.24 15.82
C PHE A 95 -3.74 1.18 15.65
N VAL A 96 -4.44 0.37 16.44
CA VAL A 96 -5.91 0.20 16.37
C VAL A 96 -6.67 1.54 16.30
N PRO A 97 -6.39 2.54 17.15
CA PRO A 97 -7.07 3.85 17.06
C PRO A 97 -6.84 4.57 15.72
N MET A 98 -5.66 4.42 15.11
CA MET A 98 -5.33 5.04 13.83
C MET A 98 -6.08 4.36 12.67
N VAL A 99 -6.19 3.03 12.72
CA VAL A 99 -6.97 2.25 11.75
C VAL A 99 -8.44 2.67 11.84
N HIS A 100 -9.04 2.66 13.03
CA HIS A 100 -10.42 3.12 13.21
C HIS A 100 -10.63 4.54 12.67
N LYS A 101 -9.70 5.47 12.95
CA LYS A 101 -9.77 6.85 12.44
C LYS A 101 -9.75 6.94 10.91
N VAL A 102 -9.14 5.99 10.19
CA VAL A 102 -9.14 6.00 8.71
C VAL A 102 -10.43 5.39 8.18
N PHE A 103 -10.84 4.24 8.70
CA PHE A 103 -12.02 3.52 8.23
C PHE A 103 -13.35 4.16 8.66
N SER A 104 -13.37 5.03 9.67
CA SER A 104 -14.56 5.79 10.08
C SER A 104 -14.77 7.10 9.31
N ARG A 105 -13.85 7.48 8.41
CA ARG A 105 -14.01 8.68 7.58
C ARG A 105 -15.11 8.44 6.55
N LYS A 106 -15.70 9.54 6.08
CA LYS A 106 -16.45 9.48 4.82
C LYS A 106 -15.49 8.96 3.73
N PRO A 107 -15.78 7.82 3.07
CA PRO A 107 -14.90 7.27 2.05
C PRO A 107 -14.61 8.29 0.95
N TYR A 108 -13.37 8.31 0.45
CA TYR A 108 -12.95 9.06 -0.73
C TYR A 108 -13.90 8.83 -1.91
N TRP A 109 -14.41 7.60 -2.05
CA TRP A 109 -15.37 7.22 -3.08
C TRP A 109 -16.72 7.98 -3.04
N HIS A 110 -17.02 8.64 -1.92
CA HIS A 110 -18.27 9.37 -1.69
C HIS A 110 -18.07 10.89 -1.77
N THR A 111 -16.92 11.34 -2.28
CA THR A 111 -16.72 12.74 -2.66
C THR A 111 -17.59 13.07 -3.89
N PRO A 112 -18.10 14.32 -4.04
CA PRO A 112 -19.10 14.64 -5.05
C PRO A 112 -18.75 14.29 -6.49
N ASN A 113 -17.46 14.25 -6.83
CA ASN A 113 -16.97 14.02 -8.19
C ASN A 113 -16.48 12.58 -8.44
N HIS A 114 -16.59 11.69 -7.44
CA HIS A 114 -16.14 10.32 -7.60
C HIS A 114 -17.22 9.46 -8.29
N PRO A 115 -16.90 8.61 -9.29
CA PRO A 115 -17.89 7.82 -10.03
C PRO A 115 -18.75 6.88 -9.18
N LYS A 116 -18.26 6.47 -8.01
CA LYS A 116 -19.00 5.61 -7.06
C LYS A 116 -19.92 6.40 -6.11
N SER A 117 -19.85 7.72 -6.10
CA SER A 117 -20.67 8.56 -5.22
C SER A 117 -22.15 8.40 -5.56
N GLY A 118 -22.95 7.99 -4.56
CA GLY A 118 -24.38 7.71 -4.74
C GLY A 118 -24.71 6.36 -5.39
N ALA A 119 -23.72 5.63 -5.92
CA ALA A 119 -23.89 4.29 -6.50
C ALA A 119 -23.51 3.16 -5.52
N VAL A 120 -22.63 3.45 -4.56
CA VAL A 120 -22.26 2.53 -3.47
C VAL A 120 -22.68 3.17 -2.14
N LEU A 121 -23.38 2.40 -1.29
CA LEU A 121 -23.84 2.87 0.02
C LEU A 121 -22.79 2.55 1.09
N ILE A 122 -22.66 3.46 2.08
CA ILE A 122 -21.95 3.13 3.34
C ILE A 122 -22.93 2.25 4.15
N PRO A 123 -22.51 1.08 4.64
CA PRO A 123 -23.34 0.25 5.52
C PRO A 123 -23.83 0.99 6.76
#